data_AF-T1UA77-F1
#
_entry.id   AF-T1UA77-F1
#
_cell.length_a   1.000
_cell.length_b   1.000
_cell.length_c   1.000
_cell.angle_alpha   90.00
_cell.angle_beta   90.00
_cell.angle_gamma   90.00
#
_symmetry.space_group_name_H-M   'P 1'
#
loop_
_entity.id
_entity.type
_entity.pdbx_description
1 polymer ?
#
loop_
_entity_poly.entity_id
_entity_poly.type
_entity_poly.pdbx_seq_one_letter_code
_entity_poly.pdbx_strand_id
1 'polypeptide(L)' 'MVENLAKEQPLDPKYKDHSLKGSLKDFRECYLKPDLLFVIKSKNKKTLSYY' A
#
# COMPACT_ATOMS: atom_id res chain seq x y z
N MET A 1 -10.15 1.37 -6.76
CA MET A 1 -9.31 0.69 -5.74
C MET A 1 -7.83 0.80 -6.11
N VAL A 2 -7.38 0.19 -7.21
CA VAL A 2 -5.99 0.32 -7.73
C VAL A 2 -5.65 1.74 -8.21
N GLU A 3 -6.63 2.46 -8.76
CA GLU A 3 -6.41 3.82 -9.28
C GLU A 3 -6.06 4.85 -8.20
N ASN A 4 -6.61 4.72 -6.99
CA ASN A 4 -6.31 5.65 -5.87
C ASN A 4 -4.91 5.38 -5.31
N LEU A 5 -4.49 4.11 -5.28
CA LEU A 5 -3.13 3.70 -4.91
C LEU A 5 -2.10 4.27 -5.89
N ALA A 6 -2.40 4.27 -7.19
CA ALA A 6 -1.53 4.84 -8.22
C ALA A 6 -1.48 6.38 -8.20
N LYS A 7 -2.48 7.02 -7.60
CA LYS A 7 -2.62 8.49 -7.50
C LYS A 7 -2.18 9.05 -6.14
N GLU A 8 -1.58 8.22 -5.27
CA GLU A 8 -1.19 8.58 -3.90
C GLU A 8 -2.33 9.23 -3.09
N GLN A 9 -3.58 8.93 -3.46
CA GLN A 9 -4.72 9.46 -2.73
C GLN A 9 -4.91 8.66 -1.44
N PRO A 10 -5.27 9.33 -0.32
CA PRO A 10 -5.56 8.63 0.92
C PRO A 10 -6.63 7.58 0.69
N LEU A 11 -6.30 6.33 1.04
CA LEU A 11 -7.26 5.24 1.03
C LEU A 11 -8.25 5.42 2.17
N ASP A 12 -9.46 4.92 1.94
CA ASP A 12 -10.50 4.82 2.96
C ASP A 12 -9.94 4.09 4.20
N PRO A 13 -10.16 4.60 5.43
CA PRO A 13 -9.60 4.02 6.66
C PRO A 13 -9.85 2.53 6.85
N LYS A 14 -10.92 1.99 6.25
CA LYS A 14 -11.22 0.55 6.27
C LYS A 14 -10.10 -0.33 5.71
N TYR A 15 -9.24 0.22 4.85
CA TYR A 15 -8.12 -0.50 4.26
C TYR A 15 -6.87 -0.54 5.12
N LYS A 16 -6.90 0.07 6.32
CA LYS A 16 -5.80 0.04 7.31
C LYS A 16 -4.43 0.35 6.70
N ASP A 17 -4.41 1.30 5.76
CA ASP A 17 -3.21 1.67 5.04
C ASP A 17 -2.21 2.36 5.97
N HIS A 18 -1.06 1.74 6.19
CA HIS A 18 -0.02 2.29 7.05
C HIS A 18 1.39 1.95 6.56
N SER A 19 2.34 2.82 6.88
CA SER A 19 3.76 2.54 6.65
C SER A 19 4.24 1.45 7.61
N LEU A 20 5.05 0.54 7.08
CA LEU A 20 5.76 -0.45 7.88
C LEU A 20 6.82 0.23 8.76
N LYS A 21 7.27 -0.47 9.80
CA LYS A 21 8.25 0.06 10.76
C LYS A 21 9.67 -0.42 10.44
N GLY A 22 10.67 0.27 10.99
CA GLY A 22 12.08 -0.12 10.89
C GLY A 22 12.65 0.04 9.47
N SER A 23 13.42 -0.94 9.01
CA SER A 23 14.05 -0.95 7.67
C SER A 23 13.05 -0.94 6.51
N LEU A 24 11.76 -1.18 6.79
CA LEU A 24 10.67 -1.22 5.82
C LEU A 24 9.82 0.05 5.84
N LYS A 25 10.27 1.14 6.47
CA LYS A 25 9.54 2.43 6.50
C LYS A 25 9.13 2.98 5.14
N ASP A 26 9.83 2.58 4.09
CA ASP A 26 9.55 2.96 2.70
C ASP A 26 8.50 2.05 2.05
N PHE A 27 7.92 1.12 2.79
CA PHE A 27 6.82 0.25 2.36
C PHE A 27 5.55 0.60 3.12
N ARG A 28 4.43 0.46 2.43
CA ARG A 28 3.08 0.57 2.99
C ARG A 28 2.39 -0.77 2.89
N GLU A 29 1.61 -1.11 3.90
CA GLU A 29 0.71 -2.25 3.84
C GLU A 29 -0.75 -1.81 3.88
N CYS A 30 -1.59 -2.50 3.13
CA CYS A 30 -3.00 -2.17 2.94
C CYS A 30 -3.82 -3.46 2.91
N TYR A 31 -4.85 -3.53 3.75
CA TYR A 31 -5.74 -4.69 3.88
C TYR A 31 -6.97 -4.46 3.00
N LEU A 32 -7.04 -5.15 1.86
CA LEU A 32 -8.23 -5.07 1.00
C LEU A 32 -9.34 -6.01 1.49
N LYS A 33 -8.95 -7.11 2.14
CA LYS A 33 -9.83 -8.09 2.81
C LYS A 33 -9.08 -8.63 4.05
N PRO A 34 -9.76 -9.29 5.00
CA PRO A 34 -9.13 -9.85 6.20
C PRO A 34 -7.90 -10.72 5.90
N ASP A 35 -7.97 -11.53 4.83
CA ASP A 35 -6.89 -12.43 4.41
C ASP A 35 -6.12 -11.92 3.17
N LEU A 36 -6.31 -10.65 2.77
CA LEU A 36 -5.65 -10.10 1.59
C LEU A 36 -4.88 -8.83 1.94
N LEU A 37 -3.58 -9.01 2.12
CA LEU A 37 -2.60 -7.95 2.38
C LEU A 37 -1.90 -7.55 1.08
N PHE A 38 -1.86 -6.24 0.82
CA PHE A 38 -1.04 -5.66 -0.25
C PHE A 38 0.12 -4.89 0.38
N VAL A 39 1.34 -5.21 -0.04
CA VAL A 39 2.56 -4.49 0.35
C VAL A 39 3.08 -3.71 -0.84
N ILE A 40 3.22 -2.40 -0.67
CA ILE A 40 3.58 -1.47 -1.73
C ILE A 40 4.83 -0.73 -1.30
N LYS A 41 5.89 -0.81 -2.10
CA LYS A 41 7.08 0.02 -1.89
C LYS A 41 6.81 1.42 -2.43
N SER A 42 7.03 2.43 -1.60
CA SER A 42 7.13 3.82 -2.03
C SER A 42 8.41 3.99 -2.85
N LYS A 43 8.38 3.51 -4.10
CA LYS A 43 9.35 3.88 -5.12
C LYS A 43 8.76 5.09 -5.83
N ASN A 44 9.49 6.20 -5.82
CA ASN A 44 9.28 7.31 -6.74
C ASN A 44 8.89 6.74 -8.12
N LYS A 45 7.63 6.97 -8.52
CA LYS A 45 6.95 6.51 -9.75
C LYS A 45 6.97 4.99 -10.04
N LYS A 46 5.78 4.39 -9.84
CA LYS A 46 5.22 3.22 -10.54
C LYS A 46 6.11 1.97 -10.62
N THR A 47 6.07 1.14 -9.60
CA THR A 47 6.21 -0.31 -9.80
C THR A 47 5.25 -1.02 -8.86
N LEU A 48 4.14 -1.51 -9.41
CA LEU A 48 3.24 -2.45 -8.74
C LEU A 48 3.76 -3.86 -9.09
N SER A 49 4.43 -4.50 -8.15
CA SER A 49 4.80 -5.92 -8.26
C SER A 49 3.65 -6.73 -7.68
N TYR A 50 2.96 -7.51 -8.53
CA TYR A 50 1.97 -8.50 -8.11
C TYR A 50 2.72 -9.82 -7.85
N TYR A 51 2.60 -10.36 -6.64
CA TYR A 51 2.93 -11.74 -6.28
C TYR A 51 1.66 -12.43 -5.83
#